data_AF-A0A955S759-F1
#
_entry.id   AF-A0A955S759-F1
#
_cell.length_a   1.000
_cell.length_b   1.000
_cell.length_c   1.000
_cell.angle_alpha   90.00
_cell.angle_beta   90.00
_cell.angle_gamma   90.00
#
_symmetry.space_group_name_H-M   'P 1'
#
loop_
_entity.id
_entity.type
_entity.pdbx_description
1 polymer ?
#
loop_
_entity_poly.entity_id
_entity_poly.type
_entity_poly.pdbx_seq_one_letter_code
_entity_poly.pdbx_strand_id
1 'polypeptide(L)'
;MIAFTKTAKKTFKHMQKQARIRKDISQLKEQIGLVPKQMAQIIKEVLNDILIDVDRVTIDNIEQLRQDMLQSSAAVVKRDFGAGAPGAKLSNKEMKNGRLVEQSVAEICAMTSKDPKWALLLFKMIRTFHPFICLELGTSVGISCCYQASALKLNGEGRMITIEGSDEVAKVAQANIHDLELNNVEIRIGRFDQQLPEILEELVEVDFAFIDGHHDEHATLEYFERIHPYLSTQAIIVFDDINWSEGMKRAWKQIVDDPRIKYSFDLNAMGVCFLDQNRKTKSHFKVEL
;
A
#
# COMPACT_ATOMS: atom_id res chain seq x y z
N MET A 1 -20.51 -31.36 -23.58
CA MET A 1 -19.04 -31.59 -23.49
C MET A 1 -18.17 -30.32 -23.47
N ILE A 2 -18.71 -29.09 -23.52
CA ILE A 2 -17.88 -27.86 -23.61
C ILE A 2 -17.73 -27.12 -22.26
N ALA A 3 -18.66 -27.28 -21.31
CA ALA A 3 -18.58 -26.64 -19.99
C ALA A 3 -17.54 -27.30 -19.05
N PHE A 4 -17.37 -28.62 -19.11
CA PHE A 4 -16.41 -29.37 -18.28
C PHE A 4 -14.94 -28.99 -18.55
N THR A 5 -14.60 -28.54 -19.77
CA THR A 5 -13.22 -28.24 -20.16
C THR A 5 -12.75 -26.85 -19.72
N LYS A 6 -13.66 -25.86 -19.60
CA LYS A 6 -13.32 -24.52 -19.12
C LYS A 6 -13.03 -24.51 -17.62
N THR A 7 -13.84 -25.22 -16.83
CA THR A 7 -13.64 -25.36 -15.38
C THR A 7 -12.34 -26.09 -15.07
N ALA A 8 -12.07 -27.23 -15.72
CA ALA A 8 -10.81 -27.96 -15.55
C ALA A 8 -9.57 -27.12 -15.91
N LYS A 9 -9.62 -26.32 -16.99
CA LYS A 9 -8.53 -25.40 -17.38
C LYS A 9 -8.33 -24.30 -16.34
N LYS A 10 -9.40 -23.75 -15.76
CA LYS A 10 -9.31 -22.72 -14.70
C LYS A 10 -8.68 -23.30 -13.43
N THR A 11 -9.12 -24.49 -13.01
CA THR A 11 -8.57 -25.21 -11.85
C THR A 11 -7.10 -25.55 -12.05
N PHE A 12 -6.71 -26.03 -13.25
CA PHE A 12 -5.32 -26.34 -13.57
C PHE A 12 -4.41 -25.11 -13.53
N LYS A 13 -4.83 -23.98 -14.15
CA LYS A 13 -4.09 -22.71 -14.07
C LYS A 13 -3.93 -22.22 -12.63
N HIS A 14 -4.98 -22.36 -11.82
CA HIS A 14 -4.92 -22.01 -10.40
C HIS A 14 -3.89 -22.86 -9.64
N MET A 15 -3.90 -24.19 -9.83
CA MET A 15 -2.91 -25.08 -9.22
C MET A 15 -1.47 -24.76 -9.65
N GLN A 16 -1.25 -24.44 -10.93
CA GLN A 16 0.05 -24.03 -11.44
C GLN A 16 0.53 -22.72 -10.78
N LYS A 17 -0.35 -21.72 -10.67
CA LYS A 17 -0.05 -20.47 -9.95
C LYS A 17 0.36 -20.76 -8.50
N GLN A 18 -0.41 -21.57 -7.78
CA GLN A 18 -0.13 -21.94 -6.40
C GLN A 18 1.19 -22.72 -6.24
N ALA A 19 1.53 -23.60 -7.18
CA ALA A 19 2.82 -24.29 -7.17
C ALA A 19 3.98 -23.32 -7.39
N ARG A 20 3.84 -22.35 -8.30
CA ARG A 20 4.85 -21.32 -8.55
C ARG A 20 5.07 -20.43 -7.33
N ILE A 21 4.00 -19.90 -6.74
CA ILE A 21 4.08 -19.08 -5.52
C ILE A 21 4.81 -19.85 -4.39
N ARG A 22 4.47 -21.13 -4.16
CA ARG A 22 5.16 -21.95 -3.14
C ARG A 22 6.65 -22.11 -3.42
N LYS A 23 7.03 -22.28 -4.69
CA LYS A 23 8.44 -22.33 -5.11
C LYS A 23 9.14 -21.00 -4.83
N ASP A 24 8.53 -19.89 -5.23
CA ASP A 24 9.10 -18.54 -5.04
C ASP A 24 9.31 -18.24 -3.54
N ILE A 25 8.34 -18.60 -2.68
CA ILE A 25 8.45 -18.50 -1.22
C ILE A 25 9.60 -19.38 -0.68
N SER A 26 9.77 -20.61 -1.19
CA SER A 26 10.88 -21.47 -0.77
C SER A 26 12.24 -20.85 -1.12
N GLN A 27 12.36 -20.32 -2.33
CA GLN A 27 13.58 -19.66 -2.79
C GLN A 27 13.94 -18.44 -1.95
N LEU A 28 12.94 -17.68 -1.50
CA LEU A 28 13.15 -16.56 -0.57
C LEU A 28 13.70 -17.02 0.79
N LYS A 29 13.20 -18.15 1.32
CA LYS A 29 13.66 -18.71 2.62
C LYS A 29 15.11 -19.18 2.58
N GLU A 30 15.58 -19.61 1.42
CA GLU A 30 16.94 -20.07 1.18
C GLU A 30 17.94 -18.90 1.00
N GLN A 31 17.46 -17.67 0.82
CA GLN A 31 18.35 -16.51 0.66
C GLN A 31 19.13 -16.18 1.93
N ILE A 32 20.30 -15.57 1.73
CA ILE A 32 21.08 -14.98 2.81
C ILE A 32 20.48 -13.61 3.17
N GLY A 33 20.36 -13.34 4.47
CA GLY A 33 19.77 -12.11 5.01
C GLY A 33 18.41 -12.32 5.64
N LEU A 34 18.04 -11.40 6.54
CA LEU A 34 16.79 -11.49 7.30
C LEU A 34 15.58 -11.06 6.47
N VAL A 35 15.73 -10.01 5.65
CA VAL A 35 14.65 -9.41 4.85
C VAL A 35 13.95 -10.42 3.92
N PRO A 36 14.64 -11.20 3.06
CA PRO A 36 13.96 -12.19 2.22
C PRO A 36 13.21 -13.27 3.03
N LYS A 37 13.75 -13.68 4.17
CA LYS A 37 13.14 -14.70 5.04
C LYS A 37 11.88 -14.18 5.73
N GLN A 38 11.93 -12.95 6.26
CA GLN A 38 10.77 -12.28 6.84
C GLN A 38 9.69 -12.04 5.79
N MET A 39 10.05 -11.56 4.60
CA MET A 39 9.09 -11.40 3.49
C MET A 39 8.47 -12.75 3.08
N ALA A 40 9.25 -13.83 3.00
CA ALA A 40 8.70 -15.16 2.72
C ALA A 40 7.68 -15.62 3.77
N GLN A 41 7.94 -15.31 5.05
CA GLN A 41 7.04 -15.63 6.15
C GLN A 41 5.76 -14.78 6.08
N ILE A 42 5.89 -13.46 5.93
CA ILE A 42 4.75 -12.53 5.75
C ILE A 42 3.86 -12.96 4.59
N ILE A 43 4.45 -13.23 3.40
CA ILE A 43 3.69 -13.67 2.23
C ILE A 43 2.96 -14.98 2.50
N LYS A 44 3.62 -15.94 3.16
CA LYS A 44 2.99 -17.21 3.55
C LYS A 44 1.82 -16.97 4.50
N GLU A 45 1.97 -16.10 5.49
CA GLU A 45 0.91 -15.79 6.45
C GLU A 45 -0.29 -15.14 5.77
N VAL A 46 -0.07 -14.15 4.91
CA VAL A 46 -1.14 -13.47 4.16
C VAL A 46 -1.89 -14.45 3.24
N LEU A 47 -1.18 -15.31 2.51
CA LEU A 47 -1.82 -16.26 1.59
C LEU A 47 -2.65 -17.34 2.29
N ASN A 48 -2.32 -17.65 3.54
CA ASN A 48 -2.99 -18.69 4.31
C ASN A 48 -3.84 -18.11 5.45
N ASP A 49 -4.05 -16.79 5.48
CA ASP A 49 -4.77 -16.05 6.53
C ASP A 49 -4.33 -16.44 7.97
N ILE A 50 -3.02 -16.52 8.18
CA ILE A 50 -2.43 -16.92 9.47
C ILE A 50 -2.26 -15.67 10.35
N LEU A 51 -3.08 -15.58 11.39
CA LEU A 51 -3.09 -14.50 12.36
C LEU A 51 -3.13 -15.05 13.78
N ILE A 52 -2.45 -14.37 14.71
CA ILE A 52 -2.67 -14.58 16.14
C ILE A 52 -3.98 -13.89 16.55
N ASP A 53 -4.56 -14.31 17.67
CA ASP A 53 -5.90 -13.86 18.08
C ASP A 53 -6.05 -12.34 18.15
N VAL A 54 -5.07 -11.63 18.72
CA VAL A 54 -5.12 -10.16 18.83
C VAL A 54 -5.08 -9.48 17.46
N ASP A 55 -4.28 -10.00 16.52
CA ASP A 55 -4.23 -9.48 15.16
C ASP A 55 -5.57 -9.76 14.46
N ARG A 56 -6.13 -10.97 14.62
CA ARG A 56 -7.42 -11.37 14.02
C ARG A 56 -8.55 -10.45 14.47
N VAL A 57 -8.73 -10.24 15.78
CA VAL A 57 -9.76 -9.35 16.34
C VAL A 57 -9.62 -7.93 15.78
N THR A 58 -8.38 -7.43 15.71
CA THR A 58 -8.09 -6.10 15.18
C THR A 58 -8.49 -5.98 13.71
N ILE A 59 -8.13 -6.97 12.89
CA ILE A 59 -8.48 -7.01 11.47
C ILE A 59 -10.00 -7.12 11.27
N ASP A 60 -10.68 -7.95 12.05
CA ASP A 60 -12.13 -8.12 11.96
C ASP A 60 -12.89 -6.84 12.29
N ASN A 61 -12.42 -6.03 13.24
CA ASN A 61 -13.01 -4.72 13.53
C ASN A 61 -12.87 -3.76 12.35
N ILE A 62 -11.70 -3.73 11.69
CA ILE A 62 -11.49 -2.89 10.50
C ILE A 62 -12.35 -3.36 9.33
N GLU A 63 -12.46 -4.68 9.14
CA GLU A 63 -13.27 -5.23 8.05
C GLU A 63 -14.77 -5.08 8.32
N GLN A 64 -15.22 -5.06 9.58
CA GLN A 64 -16.58 -4.68 9.94
C GLN A 64 -16.85 -3.21 9.56
N LEU A 65 -15.94 -2.29 9.91
CA LEU A 65 -16.02 -0.88 9.50
C LEU A 65 -16.09 -0.73 7.96
N ARG A 66 -15.31 -1.53 7.23
CA ARG A 66 -15.40 -1.60 5.76
C ARG A 66 -16.80 -2.03 5.30
N GLN A 67 -17.38 -3.08 5.90
CA GLN A 67 -18.73 -3.53 5.54
C GLN A 67 -19.77 -2.44 5.79
N ASP A 68 -19.68 -1.73 6.91
CA ASP A 68 -20.61 -0.65 7.25
C ASP A 68 -20.52 0.49 6.23
N MET A 69 -19.30 0.88 5.84
CA MET A 69 -19.09 1.86 4.77
C MET A 69 -19.66 1.41 3.41
N LEU A 70 -19.51 0.13 3.06
CA LEU A 70 -20.05 -0.42 1.81
C LEU A 70 -21.59 -0.40 1.75
N GLN A 71 -22.26 -0.18 2.88
CA GLN A 71 -23.71 0.02 2.94
C GLN A 71 -24.12 1.50 3.08
N SER A 72 -23.16 2.42 3.18
CA SER A 72 -23.43 3.84 3.41
C SER A 72 -23.87 4.57 2.13
N SER A 73 -25.05 5.17 2.18
CA SER A 73 -25.58 6.06 1.13
C SER A 73 -25.21 7.53 1.31
N ALA A 74 -24.39 7.86 2.31
CA ALA A 74 -23.93 9.23 2.54
C ALA A 74 -23.17 9.74 1.31
N ALA A 75 -23.63 10.85 0.73
CA ALA A 75 -22.98 11.47 -0.41
C ALA A 75 -21.82 12.36 0.05
N VAL A 76 -20.71 12.31 -0.71
CA VAL A 76 -19.55 13.18 -0.53
C VAL A 76 -19.08 13.69 -1.89
N VAL A 77 -18.57 14.91 -1.91
CA VAL A 77 -17.93 15.53 -3.06
C VAL A 77 -16.43 15.24 -3.00
N LYS A 78 -16.02 14.22 -3.74
CA LYS A 78 -14.61 13.85 -3.88
C LYS A 78 -13.91 14.82 -4.83
N ARG A 79 -12.83 15.46 -4.36
CA ARG A 79 -11.86 16.14 -5.23
C ARG A 79 -10.76 15.16 -5.65
N ASP A 80 -10.90 14.60 -6.85
CA ASP A 80 -9.99 13.60 -7.39
C ASP A 80 -8.84 14.24 -8.20
N PHE A 81 -7.63 14.14 -7.67
CA PHE A 81 -6.39 14.58 -8.34
C PHE A 81 -5.70 13.45 -9.13
N GLY A 82 -6.18 12.20 -9.04
CA GLY A 82 -5.53 11.03 -9.64
C GLY A 82 -5.53 11.01 -11.17
N ALA A 83 -4.69 10.14 -11.74
CA ALA A 83 -4.64 9.89 -13.18
C ALA A 83 -5.92 9.24 -13.74
N GLY A 84 -6.83 8.78 -12.86
CA GLY A 84 -8.07 8.09 -13.22
C GLY A 84 -7.87 6.62 -13.57
N ALA A 85 -8.88 6.03 -14.21
CA ALA A 85 -8.87 4.62 -14.63
C ALA A 85 -7.73 4.31 -15.63
N PRO A 86 -7.32 3.04 -15.79
CA PRO A 86 -6.26 2.67 -16.72
C PRO A 86 -6.59 3.12 -18.15
N GLY A 87 -5.71 3.94 -18.73
CA GLY A 87 -5.90 4.49 -20.08
C GLY A 87 -6.71 5.79 -20.15
N ALA A 88 -7.12 6.37 -19.03
CA ALA A 88 -7.66 7.72 -18.98
C ALA A 88 -6.62 8.73 -19.53
N LYS A 89 -7.10 9.74 -20.26
CA LYS A 89 -6.27 10.78 -20.89
C LYS A 89 -6.52 12.13 -20.26
N LEU A 90 -6.21 12.24 -18.97
CA LEU A 90 -6.34 13.49 -18.24
C LEU A 90 -5.14 14.39 -18.52
N SER A 91 -5.41 15.68 -18.71
CA SER A 91 -4.35 16.67 -18.80
C SER A 91 -3.72 16.92 -17.43
N ASN A 92 -2.47 17.38 -17.42
CA ASN A 92 -1.80 17.83 -16.20
C ASN A 92 -2.60 18.93 -15.48
N LYS A 93 -3.36 19.75 -16.21
CA LYS A 93 -4.22 20.79 -15.61
C LYS A 93 -5.40 20.19 -14.87
N GLU A 94 -6.02 19.13 -15.40
CA GLU A 94 -7.11 18.42 -14.73
C GLU A 94 -6.63 17.73 -13.45
N MET A 95 -5.50 17.01 -13.52
CA MET A 95 -4.89 16.37 -12.35
C MET A 95 -4.40 17.42 -11.33
N LYS A 96 -3.97 18.61 -11.78
CA LYS A 96 -3.55 19.70 -10.89
C LYS A 96 -4.72 20.36 -10.16
N ASN A 97 -5.80 20.66 -10.88
CA ASN A 97 -6.97 21.35 -10.32
C ASN A 97 -7.85 20.41 -9.48
N GLY A 98 -7.78 19.11 -9.77
CA GLY A 98 -8.67 18.11 -9.21
C GLY A 98 -10.06 18.19 -9.84
N ARG A 99 -10.69 17.04 -10.00
CA ARG A 99 -12.06 16.93 -10.53
C ARG A 99 -13.01 16.70 -9.37
N LEU A 100 -14.09 17.45 -9.32
CA LEU A 100 -15.15 17.23 -8.34
C LEU A 100 -16.07 16.13 -8.86
N VAL A 101 -16.24 15.08 -8.07
CA VAL A 101 -17.11 13.94 -8.36
C VAL A 101 -17.97 13.69 -7.13
N GLU A 102 -19.28 13.80 -7.27
CA GLU A 102 -20.21 13.42 -6.20
C GLU A 102 -20.43 11.92 -6.25
N GLN A 103 -20.17 11.24 -5.13
CA GLN A 103 -20.32 9.79 -4.98
C GLN A 103 -20.71 9.46 -3.55
N SER A 104 -21.30 8.28 -3.35
CA SER A 104 -21.54 7.76 -2.00
C SER A 104 -20.25 7.28 -1.33
N VAL A 105 -20.23 7.26 0.00
CA VAL A 105 -19.15 6.62 0.79
C VAL A 105 -18.97 5.16 0.37
N ALA A 106 -20.06 4.43 0.12
CA ALA A 106 -19.99 3.05 -0.37
C ALA A 106 -19.24 2.93 -1.71
N GLU A 107 -19.51 3.80 -2.68
CA GLU A 107 -18.82 3.80 -3.97
C GLU A 107 -17.33 4.09 -3.81
N ILE A 108 -16.96 5.09 -3.00
CA ILE A 108 -15.54 5.41 -2.76
C ILE A 108 -14.84 4.24 -2.07
N CYS A 109 -15.45 3.69 -1.02
CA CYS A 109 -14.89 2.54 -0.31
C CYS A 109 -14.70 1.34 -1.25
N ALA A 110 -15.70 1.03 -2.08
CA ALA A 110 -15.61 -0.08 -3.04
C ALA A 110 -14.52 0.15 -4.11
N MET A 111 -14.32 1.39 -4.54
CA MET A 111 -13.39 1.71 -5.63
C MET A 111 -11.93 1.88 -5.18
N THR A 112 -11.71 2.36 -3.96
CA THR A 112 -10.39 2.88 -3.55
C THR A 112 -9.82 2.18 -2.32
N SER A 113 -10.63 1.52 -1.51
CA SER A 113 -10.10 0.81 -0.34
C SER A 113 -9.25 -0.37 -0.78
N LYS A 114 -8.06 -0.48 -0.19
CA LYS A 114 -7.14 -1.58 -0.46
C LYS A 114 -7.81 -2.93 -0.24
N ASP A 115 -7.61 -3.87 -1.17
CA ASP A 115 -8.08 -5.25 -1.01
C ASP A 115 -7.58 -5.83 0.33
N PRO A 116 -8.40 -6.58 1.09
CA PRO A 116 -8.03 -7.08 2.41
C PRO A 116 -6.71 -7.85 2.43
N LYS A 117 -6.38 -8.61 1.37
CA LYS A 117 -5.11 -9.34 1.26
C LYS A 117 -3.91 -8.40 1.27
N TRP A 118 -4.03 -7.28 0.57
CA TRP A 118 -2.96 -6.29 0.43
C TRP A 118 -2.87 -5.38 1.66
N ALA A 119 -4.00 -5.00 2.24
CA ALA A 119 -4.03 -4.32 3.53
C ALA A 119 -3.39 -5.18 4.64
N LEU A 120 -3.67 -6.49 4.63
CA LEU A 120 -3.07 -7.43 5.56
C LEU A 120 -1.56 -7.58 5.36
N LEU A 121 -1.07 -7.50 4.12
CA LEU A 121 0.38 -7.46 3.86
C LEU A 121 1.03 -6.26 4.54
N LEU A 122 0.47 -5.06 4.38
CA LEU A 122 0.97 -3.83 5.01
C LEU A 122 0.99 -3.97 6.55
N PHE A 123 -0.12 -4.45 7.14
CA PHE A 123 -0.20 -4.74 8.57
C PHE A 123 0.91 -5.69 9.02
N LYS A 124 1.08 -6.83 8.33
CA LYS A 124 2.09 -7.84 8.68
C LYS A 124 3.52 -7.32 8.53
N MET A 125 3.78 -6.47 7.55
CA MET A 125 5.08 -5.83 7.40
C MET A 125 5.38 -4.92 8.60
N ILE A 126 4.43 -4.07 9.01
CA ILE A 126 4.62 -3.21 10.18
C ILE A 126 4.80 -4.04 11.46
N ARG A 127 3.99 -5.09 11.66
CA ARG A 127 4.14 -6.02 12.80
C ARG A 127 5.50 -6.73 12.83
N THR A 128 6.11 -6.97 11.67
CA THR A 128 7.36 -7.75 11.57
C THR A 128 8.60 -6.87 11.65
N PHE A 129 8.56 -5.71 11.02
CA PHE A 129 9.72 -4.83 10.87
C PHE A 129 9.76 -3.69 11.88
N HIS A 130 8.66 -3.46 12.63
CA HIS A 130 8.58 -2.44 13.69
C HIS A 130 9.07 -1.04 13.26
N PRO A 131 8.55 -0.46 12.15
CA PRO A 131 8.86 0.93 11.82
C PRO A 131 8.28 1.87 12.87
N PHE A 132 8.96 3.01 13.13
CA PHE A 132 8.50 4.00 14.10
C PHE A 132 7.76 5.16 13.42
N ILE A 133 8.27 5.67 12.30
CA ILE A 133 7.63 6.75 11.53
C ILE A 133 7.12 6.21 10.19
N CYS A 134 5.80 6.15 10.06
CA CYS A 134 5.11 5.72 8.84
C CYS A 134 4.52 6.90 8.08
N LEU A 135 4.64 6.88 6.75
CA LEU A 135 4.04 7.83 5.82
C LEU A 135 3.16 7.09 4.80
N GLU A 136 1.97 7.61 4.52
CA GLU A 136 1.11 7.13 3.43
C GLU A 136 0.70 8.30 2.52
N LEU A 137 0.83 8.08 1.21
CA LEU A 137 0.32 8.98 0.19
C LEU A 137 -0.95 8.37 -0.41
N GLY A 138 -2.12 8.90 -0.03
CA GLY A 138 -3.42 8.39 -0.48
C GLY A 138 -4.20 7.71 0.64
N THR A 139 -4.81 8.49 1.53
CA THR A 139 -5.63 7.95 2.62
C THR A 139 -6.95 7.34 2.13
N SER A 140 -7.62 8.00 1.18
CA SER A 140 -9.01 7.76 0.83
C SER A 140 -9.90 7.69 2.10
N VAL A 141 -10.81 6.72 2.20
CA VAL A 141 -11.65 6.47 3.38
C VAL A 141 -10.89 5.83 4.55
N GLY A 142 -9.56 5.67 4.45
CA GLY A 142 -8.69 5.34 5.59
C GLY A 142 -8.47 3.85 5.87
N ILE A 143 -8.94 2.92 5.04
CA ILE A 143 -8.83 1.49 5.36
C ILE A 143 -7.37 0.99 5.46
N SER A 144 -6.52 1.27 4.46
CA SER A 144 -5.08 0.90 4.53
C SER A 144 -4.39 1.59 5.69
N CYS A 145 -4.74 2.86 5.96
CA CYS A 145 -4.28 3.60 7.13
C CYS A 145 -4.65 2.90 8.44
N CYS A 146 -5.90 2.45 8.60
CA CYS A 146 -6.36 1.76 9.81
C CYS A 146 -5.63 0.43 10.03
N TYR A 147 -5.35 -0.34 8.97
CA TYR A 147 -4.50 -1.53 9.07
C TYR A 147 -3.09 -1.16 9.57
N GLN A 148 -2.45 -0.19 8.95
CA GLN A 148 -1.08 0.19 9.29
C GLN A 148 -0.97 0.78 10.70
N ALA A 149 -1.86 1.70 11.06
CA ALA A 149 -1.91 2.34 12.36
C ALA A 149 -2.25 1.36 13.50
N SER A 150 -3.12 0.40 13.25
CA SER A 150 -3.42 -0.66 14.22
C SER A 150 -2.21 -1.55 14.46
N ALA A 151 -1.43 -1.88 13.43
CA ALA A 151 -0.19 -2.63 13.58
C ALA A 151 0.84 -1.88 14.44
N LEU A 152 0.99 -0.57 14.25
CA LEU A 152 1.82 0.30 15.10
C LEU A 152 1.32 0.29 16.56
N LYS A 153 0.01 0.49 16.78
CA LYS A 153 -0.61 0.45 18.11
C LYS A 153 -0.35 -0.89 18.81
N LEU A 154 -0.44 -2.01 18.10
CA LEU A 154 -0.15 -3.35 18.63
C LEU A 154 1.36 -3.61 18.86
N ASN A 155 2.24 -2.92 18.13
CA ASN A 155 3.68 -2.91 18.42
C ASN A 155 4.00 -2.11 19.70
N GLY A 156 3.07 -1.26 20.15
CA GLY A 156 3.22 -0.41 21.33
C GLY A 156 3.94 0.91 21.05
N GLU A 157 4.29 1.18 19.78
CA GLU A 157 5.05 2.36 19.38
C GLU A 157 4.80 2.76 17.93
N GLY A 158 5.23 3.97 17.60
CA GLY A 158 5.20 4.53 16.26
C GLY A 158 3.95 5.35 15.92
N ARG A 159 4.08 6.18 14.88
CA ARG A 159 3.04 7.09 14.39
C ARG A 159 2.93 7.03 12.87
N MET A 160 1.75 7.36 12.38
CA MET A 160 1.44 7.37 10.96
C MET A 160 0.96 8.74 10.52
N ILE A 161 1.55 9.27 9.45
CA ILE A 161 1.07 10.45 8.75
C ILE A 161 0.53 9.98 7.41
N THR A 162 -0.69 10.40 7.07
CA THR A 162 -1.30 10.06 5.78
C THR A 162 -1.81 11.34 5.10
N ILE A 163 -1.75 11.39 3.77
CA ILE A 163 -2.16 12.57 3.00
C ILE A 163 -3.39 12.25 2.16
N GLU A 164 -4.42 13.08 2.27
CA GLU A 164 -5.66 13.00 1.49
C GLU A 164 -5.94 14.32 0.77
N GLY A 165 -6.20 14.26 -0.54
CA GLY A 165 -6.48 15.45 -1.34
C GLY A 165 -7.89 16.02 -1.14
N SER A 166 -8.84 15.18 -0.78
CA SER A 166 -10.25 15.53 -0.71
C SER A 166 -10.74 15.71 0.74
N ASP A 167 -11.03 16.95 1.13
CA ASP A 167 -11.49 17.31 2.49
C ASP A 167 -12.68 16.45 2.99
N GLU A 168 -13.71 16.24 2.17
CA GLU A 168 -14.86 15.44 2.59
C GLU A 168 -14.55 13.95 2.76
N VAL A 169 -13.61 13.42 1.98
CA VAL A 169 -13.16 12.02 2.10
C VAL A 169 -12.24 11.88 3.32
N ALA A 170 -11.38 12.87 3.57
CA ALA A 170 -10.56 12.94 4.77
C ALA A 170 -11.40 12.94 6.05
N LYS A 171 -12.56 13.61 6.06
CA LYS A 171 -13.51 13.57 7.19
C LYS A 171 -14.06 12.17 7.44
N VAL A 172 -14.35 11.40 6.39
CA VAL A 172 -14.75 10.00 6.52
C VAL A 172 -13.62 9.17 7.13
N ALA A 173 -12.39 9.34 6.65
CA ALA A 173 -11.22 8.66 7.21
C ALA A 173 -10.98 9.03 8.68
N GLN A 174 -11.13 10.32 9.05
CA GLN A 174 -11.00 10.79 10.43
C GLN A 174 -12.02 10.12 11.35
N ALA A 175 -13.28 10.01 10.91
CA ALA A 175 -14.32 9.30 11.68
C ALA A 175 -13.95 7.82 11.88
N ASN A 176 -13.52 7.15 10.81
CA ASN A 176 -13.08 5.75 10.85
C ASN A 176 -11.90 5.51 11.80
N ILE A 177 -10.89 6.39 11.78
CA ILE A 177 -9.72 6.34 12.66
C ILE A 177 -10.15 6.56 14.12
N HIS A 178 -11.07 7.51 14.36
CA HIS A 178 -11.62 7.78 15.68
C HIS A 178 -12.41 6.57 16.22
N ASP A 179 -13.27 5.95 15.42
CA ASP A 179 -14.11 4.82 15.83
C ASP A 179 -13.29 3.57 16.18
N LEU A 180 -12.09 3.43 15.60
CA LEU A 180 -11.11 2.39 15.94
C LEU A 180 -10.13 2.81 17.05
N GLU A 181 -10.33 3.99 17.64
CA GLU A 181 -9.51 4.56 18.71
C GLU A 181 -8.01 4.64 18.35
N LEU A 182 -7.71 5.03 17.11
CA LEU A 182 -6.36 5.12 16.57
C LEU A 182 -5.78 6.53 16.78
N ASN A 183 -5.22 6.75 17.97
CA ASN A 183 -4.65 8.04 18.38
C ASN A 183 -3.23 8.29 17.84
N ASN A 184 -2.69 7.38 17.04
CA ASN A 184 -1.34 7.42 16.47
C ASN A 184 -1.34 7.81 14.98
N VAL A 185 -2.42 8.41 14.50
CA VAL A 185 -2.59 8.82 13.10
C VAL A 185 -2.80 10.32 13.00
N GLU A 186 -2.14 10.93 12.02
CA GLU A 186 -2.37 12.30 11.60
C GLU A 186 -2.72 12.34 10.10
N ILE A 187 -3.85 12.98 9.76
CA ILE A 187 -4.26 13.19 8.37
C ILE A 187 -3.91 14.61 7.96
N ARG A 188 -3.11 14.74 6.90
CA ARG A 188 -2.78 16.01 6.26
C ARG A 188 -3.65 16.18 5.01
N ILE A 189 -4.46 17.24 4.99
CA ILE A 189 -5.41 17.48 3.89
C ILE A 189 -4.76 18.39 2.86
N GLY A 190 -4.61 17.89 1.63
CA GLY A 190 -4.07 18.65 0.51
C GLY A 190 -3.41 17.78 -0.54
N ARG A 191 -2.91 18.41 -1.59
CA ARG A 191 -2.18 17.70 -2.64
C ARG A 191 -0.82 17.24 -2.12
N PHE A 192 -0.34 16.10 -2.62
CA PHE A 192 0.97 15.56 -2.22
C PHE A 192 2.10 16.54 -2.52
N ASP A 193 2.09 17.22 -3.67
CA ASP A 193 3.11 18.21 -4.04
C ASP A 193 3.16 19.45 -3.12
N GLN A 194 2.09 19.69 -2.36
CA GLN A 194 1.98 20.80 -1.39
C GLN A 194 2.29 20.34 0.03
N GLN A 195 1.76 19.18 0.45
CA GLN A 195 1.85 18.70 1.83
C GLN A 195 3.15 17.94 2.10
N LEU A 196 3.65 17.16 1.13
CA LEU A 196 4.79 16.27 1.34
C LEU A 196 6.07 17.00 1.76
N PRO A 197 6.46 18.17 1.19
CA PRO A 197 7.68 18.86 1.61
C PRO A 197 7.67 19.25 3.10
N GLU A 198 6.57 19.85 3.56
CA GLU A 198 6.40 20.29 4.95
C GLU A 198 6.40 19.09 5.92
N ILE A 199 5.72 18.01 5.55
CA ILE A 199 5.70 16.78 6.35
C ILE A 199 7.10 16.18 6.46
N LEU A 200 7.85 16.10 5.37
CA LEU A 200 9.19 15.51 5.41
C LEU A 200 10.16 16.33 6.28
N GLU A 201 10.06 17.65 6.21
CA GLU A 201 10.81 18.55 7.11
C GLU A 201 10.41 18.37 8.59
N GLU A 202 9.13 18.15 8.87
CA GLU A 202 8.63 17.88 10.23
C GLU A 202 9.10 16.51 10.76
N LEU A 203 9.02 15.46 9.94
CA LEU A 203 9.33 14.09 10.36
C LEU A 203 10.81 13.86 10.58
N VAL A 204 11.67 14.54 9.80
CA VAL A 204 13.14 14.37 9.77
C VAL A 204 13.59 12.99 9.29
N GLU A 205 12.88 11.92 9.64
CA GLU A 205 13.15 10.54 9.27
C GLU A 205 11.85 9.75 9.01
N VAL A 206 11.87 8.81 8.06
CA VAL A 206 10.75 7.93 7.67
C VAL A 206 11.25 6.49 7.60
N ASP A 207 10.62 5.59 8.35
CA ASP A 207 10.96 4.17 8.39
C ASP A 207 10.14 3.33 7.42
N PHE A 208 8.91 3.77 7.15
CA PHE A 208 7.99 3.07 6.27
C PHE A 208 7.18 4.07 5.46
N ALA A 209 7.21 3.95 4.14
CA ALA A 209 6.41 4.79 3.25
C ALA A 209 5.53 3.92 2.33
N PHE A 210 4.22 4.16 2.32
CA PHE A 210 3.29 3.56 1.37
C PHE A 210 2.83 4.61 0.36
N ILE A 211 3.19 4.42 -0.91
CA ILE A 211 2.86 5.32 -2.01
C ILE A 211 1.68 4.70 -2.78
N ASP A 212 0.47 5.20 -2.49
CA ASP A 212 -0.82 4.69 -2.96
C ASP A 212 -1.70 5.82 -3.53
N GLY A 213 -1.13 6.62 -4.43
CA GLY A 213 -1.88 7.70 -5.03
C GLY A 213 -1.27 8.26 -6.30
N HIS A 214 -2.08 9.05 -7.01
CA HIS A 214 -1.83 9.56 -8.36
C HIS A 214 -1.76 8.49 -9.48
N HIS A 215 -1.04 7.37 -9.26
CA HIS A 215 -0.80 6.27 -10.22
C HIS A 215 -0.27 6.75 -11.59
N ASP A 216 0.61 7.74 -11.53
CA ASP A 216 1.32 8.33 -12.68
C ASP A 216 2.82 8.07 -12.57
N GLU A 217 3.49 7.85 -13.72
CA GLU A 217 4.91 7.53 -13.79
C GLU A 217 5.78 8.64 -13.17
N HIS A 218 5.55 9.88 -13.59
CA HIS A 218 6.38 11.01 -13.17
C HIS A 218 6.14 11.35 -11.70
N ALA A 219 4.87 11.36 -11.28
CA ALA A 219 4.51 11.60 -9.89
C ALA A 219 5.15 10.56 -8.95
N THR A 220 5.05 9.27 -9.30
CA THR A 220 5.61 8.19 -8.46
C THR A 220 7.13 8.31 -8.29
N LEU A 221 7.84 8.60 -9.38
CA LEU A 221 9.29 8.81 -9.34
C LEU A 221 9.65 10.08 -8.55
N GLU A 222 8.88 11.15 -8.71
CA GLU A 222 9.08 12.39 -7.95
C GLU A 222 8.88 12.17 -6.44
N TYR A 223 7.86 11.41 -6.03
CA TYR A 223 7.64 11.06 -4.63
C TYR A 223 8.80 10.24 -4.08
N PHE A 224 9.28 9.25 -4.83
CA PHE A 224 10.46 8.47 -4.44
C PHE A 224 11.69 9.37 -4.23
N GLU A 225 11.99 10.28 -5.15
CA GLU A 225 13.13 11.20 -5.00
C GLU A 225 12.98 12.18 -3.84
N ARG A 226 11.76 12.66 -3.56
CA ARG A 226 11.50 13.58 -2.45
C ARG A 226 11.61 12.90 -1.09
N ILE A 227 11.09 11.68 -0.97
CA ILE A 227 11.08 10.92 0.28
C ILE A 227 12.48 10.38 0.59
N HIS A 228 13.25 9.96 -0.43
CA HIS A 228 14.53 9.26 -0.24
C HIS A 228 15.50 9.93 0.77
N PRO A 229 15.76 11.25 0.73
CA PRO A 229 16.67 11.91 1.68
C PRO A 229 16.27 11.79 3.15
N TYR A 230 15.00 11.52 3.42
CA TYR A 230 14.42 11.40 4.76
C TYR A 230 14.25 9.93 5.18
N LEU A 231 14.60 8.96 4.35
CA LEU A 231 14.45 7.56 4.70
C LEU A 231 15.51 7.12 5.71
N SER A 232 15.08 6.39 6.74
CA SER A 232 15.99 5.73 7.66
C SER A 232 16.85 4.68 6.94
N THR A 233 17.95 4.29 7.58
CA THR A 233 18.95 3.38 6.97
C THR A 233 18.41 1.98 6.62
N GLN A 234 17.28 1.60 7.22
CA GLN A 234 16.59 0.31 7.05
C GLN A 234 15.16 0.50 6.53
N ALA A 235 14.85 1.68 5.98
CA ALA A 235 13.49 2.02 5.62
C ALA A 235 12.90 1.10 4.54
N ILE A 236 11.58 0.99 4.60
CA ILE A 236 10.76 0.22 3.69
C ILE A 236 9.91 1.18 2.87
N ILE A 237 9.91 1.03 1.56
CA ILE A 237 9.01 1.77 0.68
C ILE A 237 8.14 0.77 -0.06
N VAL A 238 6.83 0.94 0.04
CA VAL A 238 5.84 0.15 -0.67
C VAL A 238 5.18 1.02 -1.73
N PHE A 239 5.14 0.52 -2.96
CA PHE A 239 4.50 1.17 -4.10
C PHE A 239 3.27 0.37 -4.48
N ASP A 240 2.12 1.02 -4.51
CA ASP A 240 0.91 0.39 -5.02
C ASP A 240 0.88 0.36 -6.55
N ASP A 241 0.07 -0.55 -7.09
CA ASP A 241 -0.35 -0.52 -8.48
C ASP A 241 0.80 -0.48 -9.50
N ILE A 242 1.90 -1.19 -9.21
CA ILE A 242 3.11 -1.23 -10.05
C ILE A 242 2.88 -1.75 -11.48
N ASN A 243 1.75 -2.42 -11.72
CA ASN A 243 1.32 -2.92 -13.02
C ASN A 243 0.06 -2.22 -13.60
N TRP A 244 -0.41 -1.14 -12.97
CA TRP A 244 -1.64 -0.42 -13.33
C TRP A 244 -1.65 0.14 -14.76
N SER A 245 -0.52 0.68 -15.19
CA SER A 245 -0.34 1.26 -16.52
C SER A 245 1.07 0.97 -17.04
N GLU A 246 1.31 1.17 -18.33
CA GLU A 246 2.66 1.08 -18.89
C GLU A 246 3.61 2.13 -18.27
N GLY A 247 3.07 3.27 -17.82
CA GLY A 247 3.84 4.26 -17.06
C GLY A 247 4.27 3.74 -15.69
N MET A 248 3.34 3.14 -14.94
CA MET A 248 3.67 2.54 -13.64
C MET A 248 4.68 1.40 -13.76
N LYS A 249 4.58 0.57 -14.81
CA LYS A 249 5.59 -0.48 -15.07
C LYS A 249 6.98 0.09 -15.35
N ARG A 250 7.06 1.23 -16.06
CA ARG A 250 8.32 1.95 -16.28
C ARG A 250 8.85 2.59 -15.00
N ALA A 251 7.99 3.22 -14.20
CA ALA A 251 8.37 3.76 -12.89
C ALA A 251 8.92 2.65 -11.98
N TRP A 252 8.20 1.55 -11.86
CA TRP A 252 8.64 0.39 -11.07
C TRP A 252 9.97 -0.16 -11.57
N LYS A 253 10.16 -0.29 -12.89
CA LYS A 253 11.44 -0.71 -13.46
C LYS A 253 12.59 0.26 -13.10
N GLN A 254 12.35 1.56 -13.05
CA GLN A 254 13.38 2.51 -12.65
C GLN A 254 13.73 2.37 -11.16
N ILE A 255 12.74 2.10 -10.29
CA ILE A 255 12.91 1.98 -8.83
C ILE A 255 13.66 0.71 -8.40
N VAL A 256 13.18 -0.51 -8.69
CA VAL A 256 13.71 -1.29 -9.82
C VAL A 256 15.21 -1.24 -9.88
N ASP A 257 15.75 -0.49 -10.83
CA ASP A 257 17.17 -0.41 -11.16
C ASP A 257 17.97 0.54 -10.25
N ASP A 258 17.33 1.38 -9.43
CA ASP A 258 17.99 2.39 -8.59
C ASP A 258 19.00 1.83 -7.57
N PRO A 259 20.26 2.30 -7.55
CA PRO A 259 21.33 1.73 -6.71
C PRO A 259 21.11 1.87 -5.19
N ARG A 260 20.23 2.79 -4.77
CA ARG A 260 19.88 3.02 -3.35
C ARG A 260 19.01 1.88 -2.80
N ILE A 261 18.20 1.26 -3.66
CA ILE A 261 17.39 0.09 -3.32
C ILE A 261 18.23 -1.19 -3.29
N LYS A 262 18.21 -1.91 -2.16
CA LYS A 262 18.99 -3.14 -1.98
C LYS A 262 18.17 -4.40 -2.15
N TYR A 263 16.96 -4.42 -1.62
CA TYR A 263 15.99 -5.47 -1.90
C TYR A 263 14.78 -4.87 -2.60
N SER A 264 14.29 -5.55 -3.63
CA SER A 264 13.00 -5.25 -4.23
C SER A 264 12.20 -6.54 -4.42
N PHE A 265 10.91 -6.47 -4.11
CA PHE A 265 9.95 -7.56 -4.25
C PHE A 265 8.81 -7.07 -5.15
N ASP A 266 8.69 -7.66 -6.33
CA ASP A 266 7.53 -7.46 -7.21
C ASP A 266 6.48 -8.51 -6.85
N LEU A 267 5.40 -8.04 -6.22
CA LEU A 267 4.28 -8.86 -5.78
C LEU A 267 3.12 -8.80 -6.78
N ASN A 268 3.38 -8.45 -8.04
CA ASN A 268 2.40 -8.20 -9.10
C ASN A 268 1.50 -6.97 -8.89
N ALA A 269 0.81 -6.81 -7.75
CA ALA A 269 0.03 -5.59 -7.50
C ALA A 269 0.86 -4.52 -6.78
N MET A 270 1.69 -4.92 -5.82
CA MET A 270 2.55 -4.02 -5.06
C MET A 270 4.04 -4.30 -5.29
N GLY A 271 4.84 -3.24 -5.24
CA GLY A 271 6.29 -3.31 -5.17
C GLY A 271 6.76 -2.98 -3.76
N VAL A 272 7.62 -3.82 -3.17
CA VAL A 272 8.23 -3.54 -1.86
C VAL A 272 9.72 -3.35 -2.02
N CYS A 273 10.25 -2.25 -1.52
CA CYS A 273 11.65 -1.90 -1.56
C CYS A 273 12.21 -1.76 -0.14
N PHE A 274 13.41 -2.28 0.09
CA PHE A 274 14.16 -2.06 1.33
C PHE A 274 15.45 -1.33 1.03
N LEU A 275 15.73 -0.34 1.88
CA LEU A 275 17.06 0.21 2.04
C LEU A 275 17.84 -0.71 2.99
N ASP A 276 19.12 -0.87 2.72
CA ASP A 276 20.06 -1.56 3.61
C ASP A 276 21.46 -1.01 3.33
N GLN A 277 21.84 0.06 4.02
CA GLN A 277 23.12 0.73 3.75
C GLN A 277 24.33 -0.18 3.99
N ASN A 278 24.18 -1.24 4.80
CA ASN A 278 25.25 -2.20 5.07
C ASN A 278 25.44 -3.20 3.91
N ARG A 279 24.49 -3.25 2.97
CA ARG A 279 24.50 -4.19 1.86
C ARG A 279 25.01 -3.55 0.56
N LYS A 280 26.05 -4.18 0.00
CA LYS A 280 26.65 -3.75 -1.28
C LYS A 280 25.91 -4.30 -2.50
N THR A 281 25.36 -5.51 -2.40
CA THR A 281 24.69 -6.17 -3.52
C THR A 281 23.21 -5.85 -3.55
N LYS A 282 22.61 -5.91 -4.74
CA LYS A 282 21.19 -5.75 -4.96
C LYS A 282 20.55 -7.10 -5.25
N SER A 283 19.31 -7.29 -4.79
CA SER A 283 18.50 -8.46 -5.12
C SER A 283 17.08 -8.03 -5.46
N HIS A 284 16.57 -8.61 -6.54
CA HIS A 284 15.21 -8.44 -6.99
C HIS A 284 14.51 -9.79 -7.00
N PHE A 285 13.34 -9.86 -6.38
CA PHE A 285 12.53 -11.07 -6.30
C PHE A 285 11.16 -10.80 -6.91
N LYS A 286 10.60 -11.79 -7.60
CA LYS A 286 9.23 -11.73 -8.14
C LYS A 286 8.40 -12.84 -7.52
N VAL A 287 7.26 -12.49 -6.94
CA VAL A 287 6.30 -13.44 -6.37
C VAL A 287 4.90 -13.05 -6.85
N GLU A 288 4.33 -13.83 -7.78
CA GLU A 288 3.05 -13.47 -8.40
C GLU A 288 1.84 -13.87 -7.53
N LEU A 289 1.49 -13.02 -6.55
CA LEU A 289 0.36 -13.22 -5.61
C LEU A 289 -1.03 -13.01 -6.22
#